data_AF-A0A5N6BIS2-F1
#
_entry.id   AF-A0A5N6BIS2-F1
#
_cell.length_a   1.000
_cell.length_b   1.000
_cell.length_c   1.000
_cell.angle_alpha   90.00
_cell.angle_beta   90.00
_cell.angle_gamma   90.00
#
_symmetry.space_group_name_H-M   'P 1'
#
loop_
_entity.id
_entity.type
_entity.pdbx_description
1 polymer ?
#
loop_
_entity_poly.entity_id
_entity_poly.type
_entity_poly.pdbx_seq_one_letter_code
_entity_poly.pdbx_strand_id
1 'polypeptide(L)'
;MKRIPTIALAAALLGGVAAAPSAAATPLPSLQSVAGPSADQRAAAMDGFKRHLAEQVARRLDEPRFRDALVHELAGDGEADLAALLASAPGTGELAEYARRANTEVLRLKGIQAQESLLQIRIDPAMAGRISAGSLVTATPSADEKKVRTLVAYDSKGRAWQLDAFKAPERPVLVVGLDERKDAELAQRAIRQALTAAGIGGTDRSAEEAQQSAAAGTRPVSTIFRITNVNDHEPWYKGGPEIYAWVAGAGTDGKARVDQLEMPYIQEEGKSYAPGQVLIEWSNFSWSSLDVVWMEHDDNADLSGLVRAVVDGALVVSGNGQYVQVADKIVSALPTGWVTDDDDWVDSCYNVNVAVSITGALLNCAADPDGMQVRLGYKTL
;
A
#
# COMPACT_ATOMS: atom_id res chain seq x y z
N MET A 1 93.81 46.93 -20.92
CA MET A 1 93.35 47.32 -22.28
C MET A 1 91.84 47.29 -22.31
N LYS A 2 91.22 48.37 -22.83
CA LYS A 2 89.94 48.54 -23.59
C LYS A 2 88.78 47.55 -23.30
N ARG A 3 87.49 47.91 -23.22
CA ARG A 3 86.68 49.12 -23.48
C ARG A 3 85.27 48.87 -22.86
N ILE A 4 84.52 49.95 -22.68
CA ILE A 4 83.19 50.11 -22.04
C ILE A 4 82.02 49.72 -23.03
N PRO A 5 80.73 49.93 -22.70
CA PRO A 5 79.68 49.01 -22.19
C PRO A 5 78.57 48.71 -23.24
N THR A 6 77.43 48.11 -22.88
CA THR A 6 76.03 48.61 -23.11
C THR A 6 74.99 47.68 -22.45
N ILE A 7 73.87 48.29 -22.05
CA ILE A 7 72.73 47.92 -21.21
C ILE A 7 71.62 47.13 -21.97
N ALA A 8 70.91 46.23 -21.28
CA ALA A 8 69.45 45.94 -21.39
C ALA A 8 69.10 44.86 -20.33
N LEU A 9 68.39 45.14 -19.22
CA LEU A 9 66.95 45.39 -18.99
C LEU A 9 66.03 44.17 -19.24
N ALA A 10 65.50 43.58 -18.14
CA ALA A 10 64.14 43.00 -17.95
C ALA A 10 64.17 42.06 -16.72
N ALA A 11 63.70 42.51 -15.55
CA ALA A 11 62.31 42.41 -15.06
C ALA A 11 61.94 40.98 -14.59
N ALA A 12 62.06 40.76 -13.27
CA ALA A 12 61.56 39.59 -12.57
C ALA A 12 60.03 39.71 -12.38
N LEU A 13 59.28 38.79 -12.96
CA LEU A 13 57.84 38.62 -12.74
C LEU A 13 57.62 37.60 -11.61
N LEU A 14 57.22 38.11 -10.44
CA LEU A 14 56.58 37.32 -9.38
C LEU A 14 55.13 37.04 -9.80
N GLY A 15 54.80 35.77 -10.01
CA GLY A 15 53.43 35.32 -10.27
C GLY A 15 52.56 35.44 -9.02
N GLY A 16 51.70 36.46 -8.99
CA GLY A 16 50.57 36.53 -8.06
C GLY A 16 49.38 35.76 -8.64
N VAL A 17 48.93 34.74 -7.93
CA VAL A 17 47.67 34.04 -8.23
C VAL A 17 46.53 34.98 -7.81
N ALA A 18 45.92 35.66 -8.78
CA ALA A 18 44.68 36.40 -8.56
C ALA A 18 43.52 35.40 -8.48
N ALA A 19 42.89 35.29 -7.31
CA ALA A 19 41.61 34.60 -7.16
C ALA A 19 40.54 35.37 -7.95
N ALA A 20 39.95 34.73 -8.96
CA ALA A 20 38.79 35.26 -9.65
C ALA A 20 37.59 35.26 -8.69
N PRO A 21 36.74 36.31 -8.69
CA PRO A 21 35.53 36.31 -7.90
C PRO A 21 34.54 35.29 -8.48
N SER A 22 34.17 34.29 -7.68
CA SER A 22 33.01 33.44 -7.97
C SER A 22 31.78 34.33 -8.05
N ALA A 23 31.15 34.40 -9.23
CA ALA A 23 29.81 34.91 -9.37
C ALA A 23 28.88 34.01 -8.56
N ALA A 24 28.50 34.46 -7.37
CA ALA A 24 27.43 33.84 -6.59
C ALA A 24 26.13 34.03 -7.36
N ALA A 25 25.64 32.96 -8.00
CA ALA A 25 24.30 32.93 -8.51
C ALA A 25 23.34 33.13 -7.34
N THR A 26 22.59 34.23 -7.35
CA THR A 26 21.53 34.50 -6.40
C THR A 26 20.54 33.33 -6.46
N PRO A 27 20.24 32.64 -5.34
CA PRO A 27 19.21 31.63 -5.35
C PRO A 27 17.89 32.32 -5.73
N LEU A 28 17.21 31.78 -6.75
CA LEU A 28 15.86 32.21 -7.09
C LEU A 28 15.00 32.13 -5.81
N PRO A 29 14.11 33.11 -5.56
CA PRO A 29 13.17 33.01 -4.46
C PRO A 29 12.40 31.70 -4.61
N SER A 30 12.53 30.84 -3.61
CA SER A 30 11.76 29.61 -3.49
C SER A 30 10.30 29.97 -3.69
N LEU A 31 9.70 29.47 -4.77
CA LEU A 31 8.24 29.44 -4.90
C LEU A 31 7.75 28.68 -3.67
N GLN A 32 7.20 29.41 -2.70
CA GLN A 32 6.42 28.80 -1.64
C GLN A 32 5.24 28.13 -2.36
N SER A 33 5.35 26.83 -2.64
CA SER A 33 4.16 26.05 -2.93
C SER A 33 3.28 26.22 -1.70
N VAL A 34 2.06 26.69 -1.89
CA VAL A 34 1.03 26.52 -0.86
C VAL A 34 0.98 25.02 -0.63
N ALA A 35 1.60 24.55 0.45
CA ALA A 35 1.69 23.13 0.73
C ALA A 35 0.25 22.61 0.87
N GLY A 36 -0.07 21.54 0.16
CA GLY A 36 -1.32 20.83 0.37
C GLY A 36 -1.45 20.36 1.84
N PRO A 37 -2.63 19.85 2.24
CA PRO A 37 -2.81 19.35 3.59
C PRO A 37 -1.75 18.29 3.93
N SER A 38 -1.23 18.32 5.17
CA SER A 38 -0.30 17.29 5.66
C SER A 38 -0.97 15.92 5.74
N ALA A 39 -0.19 14.84 5.88
CA ALA A 39 -0.71 13.49 6.10
C ALA A 39 -1.70 13.46 7.29
N ASP A 40 -1.31 14.02 8.44
CA ASP A 40 -2.18 14.13 9.62
C ASP A 40 -3.49 14.88 9.35
N GLN A 41 -3.45 15.93 8.53
CA GLN A 41 -4.65 16.70 8.18
C GLN A 41 -5.58 15.91 7.26
N ARG A 42 -5.02 15.08 6.35
CA ARG A 42 -5.79 14.18 5.49
C ARG A 42 -6.44 13.07 6.33
N ALA A 43 -5.66 12.39 7.18
CA ALA A 43 -6.13 11.36 8.09
C ALA A 43 -7.27 11.89 8.99
N ALA A 44 -7.08 13.04 9.63
CA ALA A 44 -8.10 13.66 10.48
C ALA A 44 -9.39 14.03 9.72
N ALA A 45 -9.29 14.40 8.44
CA ALA A 45 -10.46 14.66 7.60
C ALA A 45 -11.21 13.35 7.27
N MET A 46 -10.48 12.28 6.90
CA MET A 46 -11.06 10.96 6.64
C MET A 46 -11.76 10.39 7.88
N ASP A 47 -11.10 10.45 9.05
CA ASP A 47 -11.69 10.10 10.35
C ASP A 47 -12.96 10.91 10.65
N GLY A 48 -12.96 12.20 10.26
CA GLY A 48 -14.13 13.06 10.37
C GLY A 48 -15.33 12.52 9.61
N PHE A 49 -15.12 12.09 8.36
CA PHE A 49 -16.17 11.49 7.53
C PHE A 49 -16.65 10.15 8.10
N LYS A 50 -15.73 9.22 8.40
CA LYS A 50 -16.03 7.89 8.95
C LYS A 50 -16.83 8.01 10.26
N ARG A 51 -16.39 8.87 11.19
CA ARG A 51 -17.04 9.11 12.48
C ARG A 51 -18.44 9.73 12.33
N HIS A 52 -18.60 10.72 11.44
CA HIS A 52 -19.91 11.31 11.22
C HIS A 52 -20.90 10.27 10.69
N LEU A 53 -20.49 9.47 9.71
CA LEU A 53 -21.29 8.38 9.16
C LEU A 53 -21.62 7.33 10.23
N ALA A 54 -20.65 6.90 11.04
CA ALA A 54 -20.88 5.96 12.14
C ALA A 54 -21.92 6.48 13.15
N GLU A 55 -21.83 7.74 13.55
CA GLU A 55 -22.81 8.34 14.47
C GLU A 55 -24.20 8.41 13.84
N GLN A 56 -24.31 8.82 12.58
CA GLN A 56 -25.59 8.91 11.89
C GLN A 56 -26.23 7.53 11.68
N VAL A 57 -25.45 6.52 11.30
CA VAL A 57 -25.90 5.12 11.21
C VAL A 57 -26.37 4.63 12.58
N ALA A 58 -25.62 4.90 13.65
CA ALA A 58 -26.00 4.49 15.00
C ALA A 58 -27.38 5.01 15.38
N ARG A 59 -27.63 6.31 15.18
CA ARG A 59 -28.91 6.97 15.50
C ARG A 59 -30.12 6.36 14.77
N ARG A 60 -29.89 5.65 13.66
CA ARG A 60 -30.93 4.97 12.88
C ARG A 60 -31.19 3.54 13.35
N LEU A 61 -30.36 2.98 14.25
CA LEU A 61 -30.55 1.62 14.77
C LEU A 61 -31.86 1.44 15.54
N ASP A 62 -32.55 2.51 15.97
CA ASP A 62 -33.90 2.38 16.56
C ASP A 62 -34.97 2.04 15.51
N GLU A 63 -34.73 2.30 14.23
CA GLU A 63 -35.68 2.11 13.13
C GLU A 63 -35.68 0.65 12.65
N PRO A 64 -36.79 -0.11 12.79
CA PRO A 64 -36.82 -1.52 12.43
C PRO A 64 -36.47 -1.79 10.97
N ARG A 65 -36.99 -0.99 10.04
CA ARG A 65 -36.73 -1.15 8.59
C ARG A 65 -35.26 -0.91 8.24
N PHE A 66 -34.58 -0.01 8.94
CA PHE A 66 -33.15 0.22 8.73
C PHE A 66 -32.33 -0.98 9.22
N ARG A 67 -32.70 -1.56 10.38
CA ARG A 67 -32.07 -2.79 10.87
C ARG A 67 -32.30 -3.97 9.92
N ASP A 68 -33.50 -4.11 9.38
CA ASP A 68 -33.80 -5.18 8.41
C ASP A 68 -32.94 -5.04 7.15
N ALA A 69 -32.72 -3.81 6.67
CA ALA A 69 -31.81 -3.53 5.57
C ALA A 69 -30.35 -3.87 5.94
N LEU A 70 -29.87 -3.48 7.11
CA LEU A 70 -28.53 -3.85 7.60
C LEU A 70 -28.33 -5.37 7.66
N VAL A 71 -29.29 -6.11 8.25
CA VAL A 71 -29.22 -7.58 8.34
C VAL A 71 -29.22 -8.22 6.95
N HIS A 72 -29.96 -7.65 6.00
CA HIS A 72 -30.04 -8.16 4.64
C HIS A 72 -28.74 -7.91 3.84
N GLU A 73 -28.26 -6.67 3.83
CA GLU A 73 -27.09 -6.27 3.04
C GLU A 73 -25.78 -6.82 3.61
N LEU A 74 -25.70 -7.00 4.94
CA LEU A 74 -24.53 -7.60 5.62
C LEU A 74 -24.64 -9.13 5.74
N ALA A 75 -25.59 -9.75 5.05
CA ALA A 75 -25.71 -11.20 5.04
C ALA A 75 -24.58 -11.82 4.19
N GLY A 76 -23.82 -12.76 4.76
CA GLY A 76 -22.74 -13.44 4.05
C GLY A 76 -21.39 -13.19 4.71
N ASP A 77 -20.58 -12.33 4.10
CA ASP A 77 -19.26 -11.92 4.57
C ASP A 77 -19.29 -10.74 5.56
N GLY A 78 -20.48 -10.24 5.90
CA GLY A 78 -20.62 -9.19 6.90
C GLY A 78 -20.25 -7.80 6.39
N GLU A 79 -20.21 -7.59 5.08
CA GLU A 79 -19.70 -6.37 4.45
C GLU A 79 -20.71 -5.76 3.47
N ALA A 80 -20.80 -4.43 3.42
CA ALA A 80 -21.67 -3.73 2.47
C ALA A 80 -21.14 -2.36 2.08
N ASP A 81 -21.35 -1.98 0.82
CA ASP A 81 -21.16 -0.61 0.37
C ASP A 81 -22.07 0.36 1.14
N LEU A 82 -21.47 1.33 1.83
CA LEU A 82 -22.22 2.17 2.75
C LEU A 82 -23.21 3.07 2.02
N ALA A 83 -22.84 3.65 0.88
CA ALA A 83 -23.71 4.54 0.14
C ALA A 83 -24.91 3.81 -0.49
N ALA A 84 -24.69 2.61 -1.04
CA ALA A 84 -25.73 1.76 -1.61
C ALA A 84 -26.69 1.25 -0.53
N LEU A 85 -26.18 0.80 0.62
CA LEU A 85 -27.00 0.39 1.77
C LEU A 85 -27.89 1.54 2.26
N LEU A 86 -27.31 2.73 2.40
CA LEU A 86 -28.07 3.91 2.80
C LEU A 86 -29.08 4.34 1.74
N ALA A 87 -28.82 4.07 0.46
CA ALA A 87 -29.77 4.36 -0.61
C ALA A 87 -30.93 3.36 -0.68
N SER A 88 -30.71 2.10 -0.28
CA SER A 88 -31.74 1.06 -0.25
C SER A 88 -32.68 1.19 0.95
N ALA A 89 -32.22 1.78 2.05
CA ALA A 89 -33.03 1.99 3.24
C ALA A 89 -33.98 3.22 3.15
N PRO A 90 -35.22 3.12 3.67
CA PRO A 90 -36.13 4.26 3.72
C PRO A 90 -35.63 5.37 4.67
N GLY A 91 -35.74 6.63 4.25
CA GLY A 91 -35.46 7.79 5.11
C GLY A 91 -33.98 8.16 5.26
N THR A 92 -33.08 7.49 4.54
CA THR A 92 -31.63 7.69 4.59
C THR A 92 -31.04 8.35 3.34
N GLY A 93 -31.87 8.86 2.42
CA GLY A 93 -31.41 9.45 1.15
C GLY A 93 -30.40 10.59 1.30
N GLU A 94 -30.61 11.52 2.25
CA GLU A 94 -29.63 12.60 2.53
C GLU A 94 -28.30 12.05 3.05
N LEU A 95 -28.34 10.99 3.86
CA LEU A 95 -27.16 10.32 4.40
C LEU A 95 -26.42 9.53 3.32
N ALA A 96 -27.14 8.90 2.39
CA ALA A 96 -26.58 8.26 1.21
C ALA A 96 -25.85 9.27 0.30
N GLU A 97 -26.45 10.46 0.09
CA GLU A 97 -25.79 11.55 -0.63
C GLU A 97 -24.55 12.08 0.11
N TYR A 98 -24.60 12.16 1.43
CA TYR A 98 -23.41 12.49 2.22
C TYR A 98 -22.32 11.43 2.07
N ALA A 99 -22.66 10.14 2.17
CA ALA A 99 -21.72 9.04 2.00
C ALA A 99 -21.05 9.08 0.63
N ARG A 100 -21.79 9.34 -0.46
CA ARG A 100 -21.21 9.52 -1.80
C ARG A 100 -20.22 10.68 -1.88
N ARG A 101 -20.56 11.85 -1.31
CA ARG A 101 -19.64 13.01 -1.30
C ARG A 101 -18.40 12.73 -0.45
N ALA A 102 -18.59 12.12 0.71
CA ALA A 102 -17.49 11.69 1.58
C ALA A 102 -16.57 10.71 0.85
N ASN A 103 -17.13 9.75 0.10
CA ASN A 103 -16.35 8.80 -0.70
C ASN A 103 -15.49 9.52 -1.74
N THR A 104 -16.06 10.45 -2.51
CA THR A 104 -15.30 11.25 -3.48
C THR A 104 -14.17 12.04 -2.81
N GLU A 105 -14.42 12.59 -1.63
CA GLU A 105 -13.41 13.35 -0.89
C GLU A 105 -12.31 12.45 -0.31
N VAL A 106 -12.66 11.27 0.19
CA VAL A 106 -11.68 10.25 0.63
C VAL A 106 -10.77 9.87 -0.54
N LEU A 107 -11.32 9.51 -1.70
CA LEU A 107 -10.53 9.21 -2.90
C LEU A 107 -9.59 10.37 -3.25
N ARG A 108 -10.08 11.61 -3.18
CA ARG A 108 -9.28 12.81 -3.44
C ARG A 108 -8.14 12.99 -2.43
N LEU A 109 -8.40 12.74 -1.14
CA LEU A 109 -7.39 12.83 -0.07
C LEU A 109 -6.31 11.75 -0.22
N LYS A 110 -6.69 10.55 -0.64
CA LYS A 110 -5.77 9.44 -0.97
C LYS A 110 -5.03 9.63 -2.29
N GLY A 111 -5.41 10.63 -3.10
CA GLY A 111 -4.81 10.87 -4.42
C GLY A 111 -5.23 9.85 -5.48
N ILE A 112 -6.33 9.14 -5.25
CA ILE A 112 -6.88 8.13 -6.17
C ILE A 112 -7.84 8.80 -7.15
N GLN A 113 -7.62 8.60 -8.45
CA GLN A 113 -8.53 9.04 -9.51
C GLN A 113 -9.48 7.91 -9.90
N ALA A 114 -10.54 7.73 -9.12
CA ALA A 114 -11.51 6.65 -9.25
C ALA A 114 -12.94 7.16 -9.06
N GLN A 115 -13.92 6.36 -9.49
CA GLN A 115 -15.35 6.59 -9.24
C GLN A 115 -15.97 5.48 -8.38
N GLU A 116 -15.18 4.46 -8.07
CA GLU A 116 -15.55 3.34 -7.23
C GLU A 116 -15.84 3.79 -5.79
N SER A 117 -16.62 2.98 -5.08
CA SER A 117 -16.97 3.26 -3.69
C SER A 117 -16.04 2.50 -2.75
N LEU A 118 -15.34 3.27 -1.91
CA LEU A 118 -14.45 2.81 -0.85
C LEU A 118 -15.11 2.83 0.51
N LEU A 119 -16.11 3.68 0.77
CA LEU A 119 -16.75 3.70 2.08
C LEU A 119 -17.64 2.48 2.28
N GLN A 120 -17.31 1.72 3.33
CA GLN A 120 -17.96 0.46 3.66
C GLN A 120 -18.53 0.51 5.07
N ILE A 121 -19.52 -0.33 5.33
CA ILE A 121 -19.91 -0.75 6.66
C ILE A 121 -19.77 -2.26 6.78
N ARG A 122 -19.21 -2.71 7.90
CA ARG A 122 -19.02 -4.14 8.16
C ARG A 122 -19.34 -4.55 9.57
N ILE A 123 -19.41 -5.85 9.77
CA ILE A 123 -19.64 -6.51 11.05
C ILE A 123 -19.02 -7.91 11.00
N ASP A 124 -18.66 -8.47 12.17
CA ASP A 124 -18.42 -9.92 12.26
C ASP A 124 -19.63 -10.68 11.64
N PRO A 125 -19.41 -11.52 10.61
CA PRO A 125 -20.47 -12.27 9.95
C PRO A 125 -21.36 -13.06 10.92
N ALA A 126 -20.77 -13.60 11.99
CA ALA A 126 -21.50 -14.35 13.01
C ALA A 126 -22.44 -13.46 13.85
N MET A 127 -22.23 -12.14 13.85
CA MET A 127 -23.02 -11.15 14.56
C MET A 127 -24.08 -10.45 13.68
N ALA A 128 -24.02 -10.59 12.35
CA ALA A 128 -24.94 -9.91 11.42
C ALA A 128 -26.42 -10.21 11.75
N GLY A 129 -26.77 -11.47 12.01
CA GLY A 129 -28.13 -11.86 12.39
C GLY A 129 -28.59 -11.38 13.79
N ARG A 130 -27.68 -10.78 14.57
CA ARG A 130 -27.96 -10.27 15.94
C ARG A 130 -28.10 -8.76 15.99
N ILE A 131 -28.01 -8.05 14.86
CA ILE A 131 -28.16 -6.59 14.79
C ILE A 131 -29.49 -6.16 15.44
N SER A 132 -29.43 -5.20 16.35
CA SER A 132 -30.56 -4.75 17.15
C SER A 132 -30.43 -3.26 17.51
N ALA A 133 -31.44 -2.68 18.16
CA ALA A 133 -31.34 -1.31 18.68
C ALA A 133 -30.24 -1.15 19.76
N GLY A 134 -29.79 -2.25 20.38
CA GLY A 134 -28.70 -2.26 21.35
C GLY A 134 -27.30 -2.48 20.74
N SER A 135 -27.22 -2.66 19.42
CA SER A 135 -25.95 -2.72 18.69
C SER A 135 -25.23 -1.37 18.77
N LEU A 136 -23.92 -1.40 18.55
CA LEU A 136 -23.12 -0.17 18.44
C LEU A 136 -22.60 0.02 17.03
N VAL A 137 -22.21 1.25 16.71
CA VAL A 137 -21.50 1.59 15.47
C VAL A 137 -20.23 2.36 15.82
N THR A 138 -19.10 1.94 15.28
CA THR A 138 -17.81 2.64 15.42
C THR A 138 -17.27 2.99 14.04
N ALA A 139 -16.20 3.79 14.03
CA ALA A 139 -15.47 4.14 12.82
C ALA A 139 -14.03 3.65 12.96
N THR A 140 -13.44 3.13 11.88
CA THR A 140 -12.00 2.81 11.89
C THR A 140 -11.20 4.10 12.05
N PRO A 141 -10.22 4.17 12.96
CA PRO A 141 -9.28 5.28 13.02
C PRO A 141 -8.24 5.14 11.91
N SER A 142 -7.78 6.25 11.35
CA SER A 142 -6.60 6.31 10.47
C SER A 142 -5.32 6.56 11.26
N ALA A 143 -5.21 5.95 12.45
CA ALA A 143 -4.05 6.08 13.32
C ALA A 143 -3.58 4.69 13.72
N ASP A 144 -2.25 4.55 13.78
CA ASP A 144 -1.52 3.32 14.07
C ASP A 144 -2.22 2.40 15.06
N GLU A 145 -2.69 1.24 14.59
CA GLU A 145 -3.40 0.27 15.41
C GLU A 145 -2.58 -0.17 16.62
N LYS A 146 -1.25 -0.20 16.51
CA LYS A 146 -0.34 -0.52 17.63
C LYS A 146 -0.39 0.57 18.71
N LYS A 147 -0.86 1.78 18.39
CA LYS A 147 -1.11 2.91 19.31
C LYS A 147 -2.57 3.05 19.74
N VAL A 148 -3.53 2.54 18.97
CA VAL A 148 -4.96 2.60 19.33
C VAL A 148 -5.22 1.64 20.49
N ARG A 149 -5.72 2.17 21.61
CA ARG A 149 -6.09 1.37 22.80
C ARG A 149 -7.59 1.26 22.96
N THR A 150 -8.32 2.28 22.52
CA THR A 150 -9.76 2.37 22.65
C THR A 150 -10.39 2.92 21.38
N LEU A 151 -11.56 2.38 21.05
CA LEU A 151 -12.43 2.89 20.00
C LEU A 151 -13.64 3.60 20.57
N VAL A 152 -14.05 4.68 19.93
CA VAL A 152 -15.33 5.34 20.23
C VAL A 152 -16.42 4.72 19.36
N ALA A 153 -17.44 4.21 20.02
CA ALA A 153 -18.63 3.66 19.36
C ALA A 153 -19.89 4.38 19.84
N TYR A 154 -20.91 4.41 19.01
CA TYR A 154 -22.16 5.13 19.26
C TYR A 154 -23.33 4.16 19.35
N ASP A 155 -24.24 4.40 20.29
CA ASP A 155 -25.52 3.68 20.36
C ASP A 155 -26.64 4.41 19.62
N SER A 156 -27.85 3.83 19.63
CA SER A 156 -29.01 4.42 18.95
C SER A 156 -29.46 5.78 19.47
N LYS A 157 -29.02 6.18 20.65
CA LYS A 157 -29.26 7.52 21.22
C LYS A 157 -28.13 8.50 20.91
N GLY A 158 -27.09 8.05 20.21
CA GLY A 158 -25.86 8.79 19.95
C GLY A 158 -24.98 8.96 21.18
N ARG A 159 -25.15 8.13 22.22
CA ARG A 159 -24.23 8.13 23.36
C ARG A 159 -22.95 7.41 22.94
N ALA A 160 -21.82 8.01 23.30
CA ALA A 160 -20.51 7.42 23.06
C ALA A 160 -20.18 6.34 24.11
N TRP A 161 -19.61 5.24 23.63
CA TRP A 161 -19.08 4.12 24.38
C TRP A 161 -17.62 3.96 24.01
N GLN A 162 -16.79 3.58 24.99
CA GLN A 162 -15.41 3.18 24.72
C GLN A 162 -15.35 1.67 24.63
N LEU A 163 -14.79 1.17 23.53
CA LEU A 163 -14.51 -0.24 23.30
C LEU A 163 -13.01 -0.49 23.39
N ASP A 164 -12.63 -1.67 23.83
CA ASP A 164 -11.23 -2.12 23.83
C ASP A 164 -10.82 -2.47 22.40
N ALA A 165 -9.70 -1.90 21.94
CA ALA A 165 -9.15 -2.14 20.62
C ALA A 165 -8.64 -3.59 20.44
N PHE A 166 -8.20 -4.24 21.52
CA PHE A 166 -7.57 -5.57 21.49
C PHE A 166 -8.53 -6.71 21.84
N LYS A 167 -9.78 -6.39 22.19
CA LYS A 167 -10.77 -7.39 22.57
C LYS A 167 -12.09 -7.15 21.85
N ALA A 168 -12.39 -8.05 20.92
CA ALA A 168 -13.66 -8.09 20.20
C ALA A 168 -14.85 -8.07 21.19
N PRO A 169 -15.83 -7.18 21.01
CA PRO A 169 -17.01 -7.13 21.86
C PRO A 169 -17.93 -8.36 21.71
N GLU A 170 -18.55 -8.81 22.79
CA GLU A 170 -19.53 -9.93 22.77
C GLU A 170 -20.92 -9.54 22.21
N ARG A 171 -21.07 -8.27 21.83
CA ARG A 171 -22.29 -7.71 21.24
C ARG A 171 -22.01 -7.24 19.80
N PRO A 172 -23.04 -7.18 18.94
CA PRO A 172 -22.86 -6.70 17.57
C PRO A 172 -22.33 -5.26 17.55
N VAL A 173 -21.20 -5.07 16.88
CA VAL A 173 -20.63 -3.75 16.59
C VAL A 173 -20.42 -3.64 15.09
N LEU A 174 -21.10 -2.66 14.50
CA LEU A 174 -20.91 -2.26 13.11
C LEU A 174 -19.69 -1.33 13.03
N VAL A 175 -18.85 -1.52 12.02
CA VAL A 175 -17.65 -0.71 11.79
C VAL A 175 -17.82 0.01 10.46
N VAL A 176 -17.77 1.35 10.49
CA VAL A 176 -17.72 2.19 9.29
C VAL A 176 -16.26 2.47 8.98
N GLY A 177 -15.80 2.06 7.81
CA GLY A 177 -14.41 2.16 7.41
C GLY A 177 -14.26 2.28 5.89
N LEU A 178 -13.06 1.97 5.42
CA LEU A 178 -12.81 1.76 4.00
C LEU A 178 -12.94 0.27 3.70
N ASP A 179 -13.32 -0.04 2.45
CA ASP A 179 -13.14 -1.34 1.83
C ASP A 179 -11.65 -1.47 1.51
N GLU A 180 -10.89 -2.00 2.48
CA GLU A 180 -9.43 -2.07 2.50
C GLU A 180 -8.90 -2.84 1.27
N ARG A 181 -9.54 -3.95 0.90
CA ARG A 181 -9.28 -4.68 -0.34
C ARG A 181 -9.45 -3.84 -1.61
N LYS A 182 -10.58 -3.15 -1.77
CA LYS A 182 -10.79 -2.32 -2.97
C LYS A 182 -9.82 -1.13 -3.01
N ASP A 183 -9.48 -0.59 -1.85
CA ASP A 183 -8.48 0.46 -1.70
C ASP A 183 -7.08 -0.03 -2.11
N ALA A 184 -6.68 -1.23 -1.69
CA ALA A 184 -5.44 -1.88 -2.12
C ALA A 184 -5.41 -2.10 -3.64
N GLU A 185 -6.49 -2.61 -4.23
CA GLU A 185 -6.59 -2.80 -5.69
C GLU A 185 -6.45 -1.48 -6.46
N LEU A 186 -7.01 -0.39 -5.93
CA LEU A 186 -6.90 0.96 -6.49
C LEU A 186 -5.48 1.51 -6.35
N ALA A 187 -4.85 1.28 -5.20
CA ALA A 187 -3.46 1.63 -4.95
C ALA A 187 -2.54 0.94 -5.95
N GLN A 188 -2.63 -0.37 -6.08
CA GLN A 188 -1.82 -1.13 -7.03
C GLN A 188 -2.06 -0.63 -8.47
N ARG A 189 -3.31 -0.40 -8.89
CA ARG A 189 -3.61 0.19 -10.21
C ARG A 189 -2.87 1.51 -10.47
N ALA A 190 -2.81 2.41 -9.49
CA ALA A 190 -2.11 3.69 -9.65
C ALA A 190 -0.59 3.51 -9.76
N ILE A 191 0.00 2.61 -8.96
CA ILE A 191 1.44 2.30 -9.03
C ILE A 191 1.79 1.78 -10.42
N ARG A 192 0.97 0.92 -11.01
CA ARG A 192 1.19 0.41 -12.38
C ARG A 192 1.18 1.48 -13.43
N GLN A 193 0.21 2.38 -13.36
CA GLN A 193 0.10 3.50 -14.29
C GLN A 193 1.35 4.38 -14.21
N ALA A 194 1.86 4.62 -13.01
CA ALA A 194 3.06 5.41 -12.81
C ALA A 194 4.35 4.71 -13.27
N LEU A 195 4.50 3.42 -12.97
CA LEU A 195 5.61 2.60 -13.49
C LEU A 195 5.62 2.61 -15.02
N THR A 196 4.46 2.41 -15.63
CA THR A 196 4.29 2.45 -17.10
C THR A 196 4.66 3.83 -17.65
N ALA A 197 4.19 4.91 -17.02
CA ALA A 197 4.50 6.28 -17.42
C ALA A 197 6.01 6.61 -17.28
N ALA A 198 6.69 5.99 -16.31
CA ALA A 198 8.13 6.07 -16.13
C ALA A 198 8.93 5.17 -17.10
N GLY A 199 8.24 4.40 -17.96
CA GLY A 199 8.87 3.47 -18.91
C GLY A 199 9.41 2.19 -18.26
N ILE A 200 9.00 1.91 -17.02
CA ILE A 200 9.31 0.68 -16.29
C ILE A 200 8.24 -0.34 -16.67
N GLY A 201 8.66 -1.42 -17.34
CA GLY A 201 7.74 -2.47 -17.75
C GLY A 201 7.48 -3.49 -16.64
N GLY A 202 6.42 -4.26 -16.76
CA GLY A 202 6.05 -5.29 -15.79
C GLY A 202 4.83 -6.05 -16.25
N THR A 203 4.55 -7.17 -15.59
CA THR A 203 3.30 -7.92 -15.71
C THR A 203 2.50 -7.81 -14.43
N ASP A 204 1.21 -7.58 -14.61
CA ASP A 204 0.22 -7.64 -13.55
C ASP A 204 -0.27 -9.07 -13.46
N ARG A 205 -0.30 -9.61 -12.25
CA ARG A 205 -0.79 -10.96 -12.05
C ARG A 205 -1.71 -10.97 -10.85
N SER A 206 -3.02 -10.86 -11.13
CA SER A 206 -4.06 -11.21 -10.16
C SER A 206 -4.02 -12.72 -9.86
N ALA A 207 -4.58 -13.13 -8.72
CA ALA A 207 -4.72 -14.55 -8.38
C ALA A 207 -5.52 -15.33 -9.44
N GLU A 208 -6.47 -14.67 -10.12
CA GLU A 208 -7.35 -15.28 -11.13
C GLU A 208 -6.69 -15.41 -12.51
N GLU A 209 -5.90 -14.43 -12.94
CA GLU A 209 -5.13 -14.47 -14.21
C GLU A 209 -3.96 -15.46 -14.14
N ALA A 210 -3.38 -15.66 -12.95
CA ALA A 210 -2.33 -16.65 -12.72
C ALA A 210 -2.82 -18.09 -12.99
N GLN A 211 -4.12 -18.37 -12.78
CA GLN A 211 -4.73 -19.68 -13.04
C GLN A 211 -4.97 -19.93 -14.54
N GLN A 212 -5.16 -18.87 -15.35
CA GLN A 212 -5.55 -18.96 -16.77
C GLN A 212 -4.37 -18.89 -17.76
N SER A 213 -3.19 -18.47 -17.33
CA SER A 213 -2.01 -18.29 -18.18
C SER A 213 -1.34 -19.58 -18.70
N ALA A 214 -1.94 -20.75 -18.51
CA ALA A 214 -1.44 -22.06 -18.96
C ALA A 214 -1.60 -22.34 -20.48
N ALA A 215 -1.92 -21.33 -21.30
CA ALA A 215 -2.27 -21.53 -22.71
C ALA A 215 -1.55 -20.57 -23.67
N ALA A 216 -0.20 -20.57 -23.69
CA ALA A 216 0.61 -20.26 -24.89
C ALA A 216 2.12 -20.39 -24.63
N GLY A 217 2.68 -21.58 -24.95
CA GLY A 217 4.13 -21.85 -25.01
C GLY A 217 4.79 -22.14 -23.66
N THR A 218 5.85 -22.97 -23.66
CA THR A 218 6.64 -23.36 -22.47
C THR A 218 7.28 -22.15 -21.79
N ARG A 219 6.61 -21.57 -20.78
CA ARG A 219 7.10 -20.41 -20.01
C ARG A 219 7.63 -20.87 -18.65
N PRO A 220 8.92 -20.64 -18.34
CA PRO A 220 9.49 -20.99 -17.05
C PRO A 220 8.99 -20.06 -15.95
N VAL A 221 8.39 -20.63 -14.90
CA VAL A 221 7.77 -19.89 -13.80
C VAL A 221 8.17 -20.44 -12.43
N SER A 222 8.17 -19.55 -11.43
CA SER A 222 8.17 -19.93 -10.02
C SER A 222 6.83 -19.62 -9.40
N THR A 223 6.18 -20.66 -8.88
CA THR A 223 4.88 -20.61 -8.20
C THR A 223 5.06 -20.62 -6.69
N ILE A 224 4.14 -19.97 -5.97
CA ILE A 224 4.06 -20.02 -4.51
C ILE A 224 3.52 -21.40 -4.13
N PHE A 225 4.42 -22.25 -3.64
CA PHE A 225 4.08 -23.58 -3.15
C PHE A 225 3.49 -23.51 -1.74
N ARG A 226 4.07 -22.66 -0.89
CA ARG A 226 3.56 -22.37 0.45
C ARG A 226 3.93 -20.96 0.85
N ILE A 227 3.01 -20.26 1.49
CA ILE A 227 3.21 -18.94 2.10
C ILE A 227 2.51 -18.88 3.45
N THR A 228 3.12 -18.25 4.44
CA THR A 228 2.54 -18.07 5.78
C THR A 228 2.81 -16.63 6.18
N ASN A 229 1.75 -15.88 6.48
CA ASN A 229 1.88 -14.63 7.22
C ASN A 229 1.98 -14.99 8.70
N VAL A 230 3.12 -14.71 9.34
CA VAL A 230 3.38 -15.16 10.71
C VAL A 230 2.69 -14.28 11.75
N ASN A 231 2.49 -12.99 11.43
CA ASN A 231 1.89 -12.02 12.34
C ASN A 231 1.30 -10.84 11.53
N ASP A 232 -0.02 -10.69 11.50
CA ASP A 232 -0.69 -9.56 10.81
C ASP A 232 -1.01 -8.40 11.76
N HIS A 233 -0.90 -8.58 13.08
CA HIS A 233 -1.20 -7.54 14.08
C HIS A 233 -2.57 -6.84 13.94
N GLU A 234 -3.48 -7.37 13.11
CA GLU A 234 -4.70 -6.67 12.76
C GLU A 234 -5.73 -6.76 13.89
N PRO A 235 -6.26 -5.63 14.38
CA PRO A 235 -7.28 -5.63 15.41
C PRO A 235 -8.64 -6.06 14.84
N TRP A 236 -9.55 -6.51 15.71
CA TRP A 236 -10.90 -6.98 15.33
C TRP A 236 -11.73 -5.97 14.51
N TYR A 237 -11.37 -4.69 14.57
CA TYR A 237 -12.04 -3.61 13.88
C TYR A 237 -11.35 -3.23 12.57
N LYS A 238 -10.28 -3.91 12.14
CA LYS A 238 -9.66 -3.90 10.80
C LYS A 238 -10.12 -5.13 9.99
N GLY A 239 -9.91 -5.14 8.68
CA GLY A 239 -10.25 -6.22 7.76
C GLY A 239 -9.42 -7.48 8.01
N GLY A 240 -9.17 -8.25 6.96
CA GLY A 240 -8.06 -9.19 6.93
C GLY A 240 -6.93 -8.58 6.09
N PRO A 241 -5.68 -9.04 6.22
CA PRO A 241 -4.55 -8.28 5.71
C PRO A 241 -4.49 -8.25 4.18
N GLU A 242 -4.41 -7.07 3.58
CA GLU A 242 -4.22 -6.90 2.15
C GLU A 242 -2.76 -7.07 1.72
N ILE A 243 -2.28 -8.32 1.75
CA ILE A 243 -0.90 -8.64 1.34
C ILE A 243 -0.71 -8.56 -0.17
N TYR A 244 0.34 -7.86 -0.59
CA TYR A 244 0.79 -7.80 -1.98
C TYR A 244 2.32 -7.88 -2.07
N ALA A 245 2.82 -8.07 -3.29
CA ALA A 245 4.25 -8.20 -3.57
C ALA A 245 4.68 -7.47 -4.82
N TRP A 246 5.92 -6.99 -4.80
CA TRP A 246 6.63 -6.52 -5.98
C TRP A 246 7.84 -7.39 -6.25
N VAL A 247 7.93 -7.90 -7.47
CA VAL A 247 9.11 -8.63 -7.95
C VAL A 247 9.87 -7.71 -8.89
N ALA A 248 11.04 -7.25 -8.44
CA ALA A 248 11.84 -6.26 -9.15
C ALA A 248 13.17 -6.84 -9.65
N GLY A 249 13.58 -6.42 -10.83
CA GLY A 249 14.87 -6.80 -11.40
C GLY A 249 15.14 -6.21 -12.78
N ALA A 250 16.23 -6.63 -13.42
CA ALA A 250 16.55 -6.23 -14.78
C ALA A 250 15.84 -7.15 -15.80
N GLY A 251 15.13 -6.55 -16.75
CA GLY A 251 14.55 -7.22 -17.90
C GLY A 251 15.59 -7.76 -18.87
N THR A 252 15.15 -8.61 -19.80
CA THR A 252 16.01 -9.16 -20.87
C THR A 252 16.57 -8.08 -21.81
N ASP A 253 15.94 -6.91 -21.84
CA ASP A 253 16.36 -5.70 -22.54
C ASP A 253 17.30 -4.79 -21.71
N GLY A 254 17.67 -5.22 -20.50
CA GLY A 254 18.50 -4.46 -19.57
C GLY A 254 17.78 -3.30 -18.88
N LYS A 255 16.45 -3.18 -19.02
CA LYS A 255 15.67 -2.12 -18.35
C LYS A 255 15.11 -2.61 -17.02
N ALA A 256 14.77 -1.68 -16.13
CA ALA A 256 14.04 -1.98 -14.91
C ALA A 256 12.70 -2.68 -15.23
N ARG A 257 12.39 -3.73 -14.46
CA ARG A 257 11.11 -4.43 -14.48
C ARG A 257 10.59 -4.60 -13.07
N VAL A 258 9.29 -4.38 -12.89
CA VAL A 258 8.58 -4.61 -11.63
C VAL A 258 7.28 -5.33 -11.94
N ASP A 259 7.20 -6.60 -11.58
CA ASP A 259 5.94 -7.36 -11.63
C ASP A 259 5.20 -7.18 -10.30
N GLN A 260 3.88 -6.95 -10.36
CA GLN A 260 3.04 -6.79 -9.18
C GLN A 260 2.15 -8.00 -8.96
N LEU A 261 2.02 -8.40 -7.70
CA LEU A 261 1.19 -9.52 -7.28
C LEU A 261 0.29 -9.15 -6.11
N GLU A 262 -1.00 -9.42 -6.24
CA GLU A 262 -1.96 -9.32 -5.13
C GLU A 262 -2.21 -10.72 -4.54
N MET A 263 -2.38 -10.82 -3.21
CA MET A 263 -2.59 -12.09 -2.50
C MET A 263 -3.85 -12.08 -1.63
N PRO A 264 -5.03 -11.89 -2.23
CA PRO A 264 -6.29 -11.75 -1.49
C PRO A 264 -6.71 -13.02 -0.71
N TYR A 265 -6.00 -14.13 -0.88
CA TYR A 265 -6.25 -15.37 -0.15
C TYR A 265 -5.56 -15.41 1.22
N ILE A 266 -4.64 -14.49 1.53
CA ILE A 266 -4.03 -14.38 2.86
C ILE A 266 -4.99 -13.56 3.71
N GLN A 267 -5.60 -14.19 4.71
CA GLN A 267 -6.73 -13.64 5.47
C GLN A 267 -6.62 -13.88 6.98
N GLU A 268 -5.61 -14.64 7.42
CA GLU A 268 -5.48 -15.10 8.80
C GLU A 268 -4.00 -15.23 9.17
N GLU A 269 -3.64 -14.63 10.29
CA GLU A 269 -2.38 -14.81 11.00
C GLU A 269 -2.03 -16.30 11.21
N GLY A 270 -0.77 -16.66 10.96
CA GLY A 270 -0.21 -17.98 11.21
C GLY A 270 -0.71 -19.08 10.28
N LYS A 271 -1.70 -18.81 9.42
CA LYS A 271 -2.23 -19.78 8.47
C LYS A 271 -1.34 -19.88 7.24
N SER A 272 -1.05 -21.13 6.85
CA SER A 272 -0.29 -21.39 5.63
C SER A 272 -1.22 -21.62 4.45
N TYR A 273 -0.91 -20.95 3.34
CA TYR A 273 -1.64 -21.01 2.08
C TYR A 273 -0.78 -21.69 1.01
N ALA A 274 -1.41 -22.45 0.11
CA ALA A 274 -0.76 -23.13 -1.02
C ALA A 274 -1.52 -22.82 -2.33
N PRO A 275 -1.49 -21.56 -2.79
CA PRO A 275 -2.35 -21.06 -3.86
C PRO A 275 -1.93 -21.59 -5.24
N GLY A 276 -0.66 -21.95 -5.42
CA GLY A 276 -0.11 -22.26 -6.74
C GLY A 276 0.04 -21.04 -7.67
N GLN A 277 -0.20 -19.83 -7.15
CA GLN A 277 -0.04 -18.56 -7.88
C GLN A 277 1.39 -18.41 -8.39
N VAL A 278 1.55 -17.94 -9.64
CA VAL A 278 2.86 -17.60 -10.21
C VAL A 278 3.39 -16.34 -9.52
N LEU A 279 4.51 -16.46 -8.80
CA LEU A 279 5.24 -15.32 -8.22
C LEU A 279 6.21 -14.72 -9.24
N ILE A 280 6.93 -15.55 -9.99
CA ILE A 280 7.96 -15.10 -10.92
C ILE A 280 7.70 -15.71 -12.29
N GLU A 281 7.60 -14.86 -13.29
CA GLU A 281 7.75 -15.25 -14.68
C GLU A 281 9.17 -14.93 -15.17
N TRP A 282 9.99 -15.96 -15.33
CA TRP A 282 11.41 -15.77 -15.66
C TRP A 282 11.64 -15.19 -17.06
N SER A 283 10.69 -15.35 -17.98
CA SER A 283 10.76 -14.76 -19.33
C SER A 283 10.81 -13.22 -19.32
N ASN A 284 10.34 -12.58 -18.26
CA ASN A 284 10.34 -11.11 -18.14
C ASN A 284 11.68 -10.55 -17.66
N PHE A 285 12.57 -11.39 -17.14
CA PHE A 285 13.78 -10.99 -16.46
C PHE A 285 15.04 -11.55 -17.11
N SER A 286 16.18 -10.94 -16.85
CA SER A 286 17.51 -11.33 -17.35
C SER A 286 18.17 -12.47 -16.56
N TRP A 287 17.42 -13.15 -15.68
CA TRP A 287 17.81 -14.38 -14.97
C TRP A 287 18.94 -14.26 -13.93
N SER A 288 19.49 -13.06 -13.69
CA SER A 288 20.70 -12.90 -12.88
C SER A 288 20.44 -12.81 -11.37
N SER A 289 19.37 -12.16 -10.92
CA SER A 289 18.90 -12.06 -9.52
C SER A 289 17.66 -11.17 -9.46
N LEU A 290 16.64 -11.54 -8.69
CA LEU A 290 15.45 -10.72 -8.44
C LEU A 290 15.32 -10.39 -6.96
N ASP A 291 14.73 -9.24 -6.67
CA ASP A 291 14.27 -8.91 -5.33
C ASP A 291 12.75 -9.07 -5.27
N VAL A 292 12.25 -9.59 -4.15
CA VAL A 292 10.82 -9.67 -3.85
C VAL A 292 10.57 -8.85 -2.60
N VAL A 293 9.72 -7.83 -2.71
CA VAL A 293 9.28 -7.01 -1.57
C VAL A 293 7.84 -7.37 -1.27
N TRP A 294 7.55 -7.71 -0.02
CA TRP A 294 6.25 -8.00 0.51
C TRP A 294 5.76 -6.81 1.32
N MET A 295 4.53 -6.42 1.07
CA MET A 295 3.89 -5.27 1.72
C MET A 295 2.46 -5.66 2.11
N GLU A 296 1.97 -5.02 3.14
CA GLU A 296 0.57 -5.00 3.54
C GLU A 296 0.01 -3.63 3.16
N HIS A 297 -1.23 -3.55 2.66
CA HIS A 297 -1.87 -2.27 2.34
C HIS A 297 -2.66 -1.75 3.54
N ASP A 298 -2.55 -0.45 3.86
CA ASP A 298 -3.31 0.17 4.97
C ASP A 298 -4.26 1.30 4.51
N ASP A 299 -5.32 1.53 5.30
CA ASP A 299 -6.45 2.43 5.03
C ASP A 299 -6.05 3.91 4.92
N ASN A 300 -4.83 4.29 5.32
CA ASN A 300 -4.35 5.67 5.35
C ASN A 300 -3.17 5.98 4.41
N ALA A 301 -2.67 4.98 3.67
CA ALA A 301 -1.45 5.14 2.88
C ALA A 301 -1.54 6.29 1.85
N ASP A 302 -0.53 7.18 1.84
CA ASP A 302 -0.39 8.22 0.80
C ASP A 302 0.12 7.61 -0.51
N LEU A 303 -0.81 7.09 -1.30
CA LEU A 303 -0.52 6.44 -2.57
C LEU A 303 0.41 7.25 -3.49
N SER A 304 0.30 8.58 -3.48
CA SER A 304 1.16 9.44 -4.30
C SER A 304 2.64 9.44 -3.86
N GLY A 305 2.89 9.17 -2.58
CA GLY A 305 4.21 8.93 -1.99
C GLY A 305 4.73 7.55 -2.35
N LEU A 306 3.90 6.51 -2.19
CA LEU A 306 4.25 5.12 -2.57
C LEU A 306 4.69 5.02 -4.02
N VAL A 307 3.87 5.58 -4.90
CA VAL A 307 4.08 5.59 -6.34
C VAL A 307 5.45 6.17 -6.68
N ARG A 308 5.79 7.31 -6.07
CA ARG A 308 7.09 7.96 -6.25
C ARG A 308 8.22 7.10 -5.72
N ALA A 309 8.06 6.52 -4.53
CA ALA A 309 9.07 5.66 -3.92
C ALA A 309 9.41 4.44 -4.77
N VAL A 310 8.38 3.74 -5.27
CA VAL A 310 8.54 2.55 -6.11
C VAL A 310 9.20 2.92 -7.45
N VAL A 311 8.78 4.02 -8.08
CA VAL A 311 9.38 4.50 -9.34
C VAL A 311 10.85 4.89 -9.12
N ASP A 312 11.15 5.70 -8.11
CA ASP A 312 12.52 6.15 -7.82
C ASP A 312 13.44 4.96 -7.47
N GLY A 313 12.93 3.99 -6.70
CA GLY A 313 13.66 2.76 -6.37
C GLY A 313 13.96 1.89 -7.60
N ALA A 314 12.97 1.71 -8.47
CA ALA A 314 13.11 0.92 -9.69
C ALA A 314 14.04 1.55 -10.74
N LEU A 315 14.10 2.88 -10.83
CA LEU A 315 14.99 3.60 -11.76
C LEU A 315 16.49 3.38 -11.48
N VAL A 316 16.86 2.86 -10.30
CA VAL A 316 18.26 2.52 -9.96
C VAL A 316 18.76 1.27 -10.69
N VAL A 317 17.87 0.47 -11.29
CA VAL A 317 18.25 -0.69 -12.12
C VAL A 317 18.94 -0.21 -13.40
N SER A 318 20.27 -0.17 -13.37
CA SER A 318 21.09 0.15 -14.54
C SER A 318 21.36 -1.10 -15.39
N GLY A 319 21.17 -0.98 -16.70
CA GLY A 319 21.26 -2.08 -17.69
C GLY A 319 22.64 -2.68 -17.96
N ASN A 320 23.52 -2.67 -16.97
CA ASN A 320 24.88 -3.20 -17.07
C ASN A 320 24.97 -4.67 -16.62
N GLY A 321 23.84 -5.35 -16.36
CA GLY A 321 23.81 -6.73 -15.89
C GLY A 321 24.33 -6.93 -14.47
N GLN A 322 24.52 -5.85 -13.71
CA GLN A 322 24.88 -5.90 -12.30
C GLN A 322 23.60 -5.97 -11.46
N TYR A 323 23.61 -6.84 -10.45
CA TYR A 323 22.56 -6.88 -9.44
C TYR A 323 22.51 -5.52 -8.72
N VAL A 324 21.31 -4.97 -8.62
CA VAL A 324 21.00 -3.79 -7.81
C VAL A 324 19.99 -4.26 -6.78
N GLN A 325 20.25 -3.98 -5.50
CA GLN A 325 19.27 -4.19 -4.43
C GLN A 325 18.15 -3.17 -4.59
N VAL A 326 17.15 -3.51 -5.39
CA VAL A 326 15.99 -2.66 -5.67
C VAL A 326 15.10 -2.60 -4.43
N ALA A 327 15.01 -3.70 -3.68
CA ALA A 327 14.24 -3.75 -2.44
C ALA A 327 14.66 -2.65 -1.45
N ASP A 328 15.96 -2.50 -1.17
CA ASP A 328 16.44 -1.47 -0.25
C ASP A 328 16.15 -0.05 -0.74
N LYS A 329 16.10 0.15 -2.06
CA LYS A 329 15.80 1.47 -2.66
C LYS A 329 14.32 1.78 -2.63
N ILE A 330 13.47 0.80 -2.88
CA ILE A 330 12.02 0.93 -2.71
C ILE A 330 11.74 1.23 -1.23
N VAL A 331 12.23 0.40 -0.32
CA VAL A 331 12.05 0.57 1.14
C VAL A 331 12.61 1.90 1.63
N SER A 332 13.81 2.32 1.20
CA SER A 332 14.39 3.61 1.61
C SER A 332 13.69 4.83 1.02
N ALA A 333 12.94 4.66 -0.07
CA ALA A 333 12.19 5.74 -0.69
C ALA A 333 10.79 5.89 -0.08
N LEU A 334 10.33 4.90 0.69
CA LEU A 334 9.12 5.03 1.50
C LEU A 334 9.32 6.15 2.54
N PRO A 335 8.40 7.12 2.65
CA PRO A 335 8.50 8.19 3.66
C PRO A 335 8.65 7.64 5.08
N THR A 336 9.44 8.31 5.93
CA THR A 336 9.53 7.99 7.36
C THR A 336 8.16 8.19 8.03
N GLY A 337 7.45 7.08 8.24
CA GLY A 337 6.02 7.04 8.56
C GLY A 337 5.39 5.76 8.01
N TRP A 338 5.86 5.29 6.85
CA TRP A 338 5.43 4.08 6.15
C TRP A 338 5.93 2.77 6.76
N VAL A 339 6.45 2.87 7.98
CA VAL A 339 6.86 1.75 8.82
C VAL A 339 6.03 1.75 10.11
N THR A 340 5.02 2.64 10.15
CA THR A 340 4.09 2.90 11.23
C THR A 340 2.78 3.41 10.61
N ASP A 341 1.87 2.51 10.21
CA ASP A 341 0.47 2.78 9.81
C ASP A 341 0.25 3.39 8.40
N ASP A 342 1.25 3.31 7.51
CA ASP A 342 1.03 3.28 6.06
C ASP A 342 1.62 1.96 5.56
N ASP A 343 1.19 1.45 4.39
CA ASP A 343 1.55 0.14 3.82
C ASP A 343 2.76 -0.53 4.50
N ASP A 344 2.48 -1.43 5.43
CA ASP A 344 3.52 -1.98 6.30
C ASP A 344 4.45 -2.89 5.48
N TRP A 345 5.76 -2.65 5.59
CA TRP A 345 6.74 -3.57 5.06
C TRP A 345 6.68 -4.88 5.82
N VAL A 346 6.37 -5.97 5.12
CA VAL A 346 6.24 -7.30 5.72
C VAL A 346 7.57 -8.03 5.65
N ASP A 347 8.19 -8.08 4.46
CA ASP A 347 9.49 -8.73 4.27
C ASP A 347 10.15 -8.35 2.94
N SER A 348 11.45 -8.59 2.80
CA SER A 348 12.20 -8.46 1.56
C SER A 348 13.10 -9.68 1.36
N CYS A 349 12.93 -10.38 0.24
CA CYS A 349 13.76 -11.51 -0.15
C CYS A 349 14.69 -11.09 -1.28
N TYR A 350 16.00 -11.22 -1.06
CA TYR A 350 17.03 -10.72 -1.97
C TYR A 350 17.63 -11.87 -2.79
N ASN A 351 18.10 -11.55 -4.01
CA ASN A 351 18.82 -12.51 -4.85
C ASN A 351 18.02 -13.82 -5.09
N VAL A 352 16.73 -13.68 -5.33
CA VAL A 352 15.87 -14.78 -5.73
C VAL A 352 16.25 -15.19 -7.16
N ASN A 353 16.71 -16.43 -7.31
CA ASN A 353 17.12 -17.00 -8.58
C ASN A 353 16.47 -18.36 -8.84
N VAL A 354 16.56 -18.85 -10.07
CA VAL A 354 15.90 -20.10 -10.51
C VAL A 354 16.32 -21.31 -9.69
N ALA A 355 17.58 -21.39 -9.22
CA ALA A 355 18.06 -22.53 -8.46
C ALA A 355 17.31 -22.68 -7.12
N VAL A 356 16.99 -21.56 -6.46
CA VAL A 356 16.17 -21.54 -5.24
C VAL A 356 14.77 -22.11 -5.52
N SER A 357 14.20 -21.79 -6.69
CA SER A 357 12.87 -22.27 -7.09
C SER A 357 12.84 -23.76 -7.46
N ILE A 358 13.91 -24.28 -8.08
CA ILE A 358 14.05 -25.69 -8.44
C ILE A 358 14.22 -26.57 -7.20
N THR A 359 15.00 -26.10 -6.23
CA THR A 359 15.28 -26.86 -4.99
C THR A 359 14.10 -26.86 -4.02
N GLY A 360 13.09 -26.00 -4.22
CA GLY A 360 11.98 -25.83 -3.29
C GLY A 360 12.41 -25.29 -1.93
N ALA A 361 13.58 -24.64 -1.88
CA ALA A 361 14.10 -24.05 -0.66
C ALA A 361 13.19 -22.91 -0.18
N LEU A 362 13.22 -22.67 1.14
CA LEU A 362 12.61 -21.48 1.71
C LEU A 362 13.36 -20.25 1.15
N LEU A 363 12.62 -19.20 0.80
CA LEU A 363 13.26 -17.93 0.47
C LEU A 363 13.94 -17.38 1.73
N ASN A 364 15.19 -16.93 1.59
CA ASN A 364 15.88 -16.21 2.65
C ASN A 364 15.46 -14.74 2.56
N CYS A 365 14.61 -14.32 3.49
CA CYS A 365 14.06 -12.97 3.55
C CYS A 365 14.59 -12.27 4.81
N ALA A 366 14.56 -10.93 4.81
CA ALA A 366 15.21 -10.13 5.84
C ALA A 366 14.53 -10.20 7.21
N ALA A 367 13.23 -10.48 7.27
CA ALA A 367 12.48 -10.56 8.51
C ALA A 367 12.36 -11.99 9.07
N ASP A 368 13.10 -12.99 8.55
CA ASP A 368 13.10 -14.37 9.10
C ASP A 368 13.54 -14.37 10.59
N PRO A 369 12.77 -14.96 11.53
CA PRO A 369 11.58 -15.83 11.33
C PRO A 369 10.21 -15.16 11.47
N ASP A 370 10.17 -13.86 11.73
CA ASP A 370 8.96 -13.11 12.10
C ASP A 370 8.18 -12.59 10.89
N GLY A 371 8.78 -12.61 9.69
CA GLY A 371 8.18 -12.17 8.42
C GLY A 371 7.55 -13.28 7.57
N MET A 372 7.79 -13.23 6.26
CA MET A 372 7.11 -14.12 5.29
C MET A 372 7.86 -15.43 5.09
N GLN A 373 7.20 -16.55 5.41
CA GLN A 373 7.74 -17.88 5.13
C GLN A 373 7.26 -18.40 3.78
N VAL A 374 8.07 -18.21 2.74
CA VAL A 374 7.71 -18.55 1.35
C VAL A 374 8.53 -19.71 0.82
N ARG A 375 7.85 -20.73 0.27
CA ARG A 375 8.45 -21.79 -0.55
C ARG A 375 7.99 -21.68 -1.98
N LEU A 376 8.94 -21.76 -2.90
CA LEU A 376 8.66 -21.71 -4.33
C LEU A 376 8.67 -23.12 -4.95
N GLY A 377 7.86 -23.31 -5.98
CA GLY A 377 7.92 -24.46 -6.87
C GLY A 377 8.16 -24.02 -8.31
N TYR A 378 9.17 -24.59 -8.96
CA TYR A 378 9.48 -24.32 -10.36
C TYR A 378 8.65 -25.18 -11.31
N LYS A 379 8.10 -24.58 -12.38
CA LYS A 379 7.36 -25.28 -13.44
C LYS A 379 7.62 -24.62 -14.79
N THR A 380 7.29 -25.35 -15.85
CA THR A 380 7.18 -24.79 -17.20
C THR A 380 5.72 -24.91 -17.62
N LEU A 381 5.05 -23.78 -17.84
CA LEU A 381 3.64 -23.70 -18.26
C LEU A 381 3.51 -23.81 -19.77
#